data_AF-U2CLI0-F1
#
_entry.id   AF-U2CLI0-F1
#
_cell.length_a   1.000
_cell.length_b   1.000
_cell.length_c   1.000
_cell.angle_alpha   90.00
_cell.angle_beta   90.00
_cell.angle_gamma   90.00
#
_symmetry.space_group_name_H-M   'P 1'
#
loop_
_entity.id
_entity.type
_entity.pdbx_description
1 polymer ?
#
loop_
_entity_poly.entity_id
_entity_poly.type
_entity_poly.pdbx_seq_one_letter_code
_entity_poly.pdbx_strand_id
1 'polypeptide(L)'
;MTTMINKLFTKRYVGISLICGLLTFTGCEADLTYEEAPESAYSEVGVSNFAVRSRELFENKIYAVNWNKWVDNYLDTRLIGSTQTGKWKNETGADVTLSNGALVKAGETFEIKPMTVEDLADAPEGKLHVLTILVNDHATYSTPNKGYLFDGSKFSGDFTLVDPKDNRSEKVKLPVRKNEIIGEFYLVSPFNCVVERVGDAPKLGQPGDYSVPHRYLVKNICFRPAGVEQYKRLYEVRIIFYPGK
;
A
#
# COMPACT_ATOMS: atom_id res chain seq x y z
N MET A 1 54.19 -32.52 61.24
CA MET A 1 53.02 -31.78 61.77
C MET A 1 52.21 -31.29 60.57
N THR A 2 51.69 -32.25 59.80
CA THR A 2 51.36 -32.05 58.36
C THR A 2 49.94 -32.52 58.04
N THR A 3 49.06 -32.56 59.05
CA THR A 3 47.73 -33.20 58.93
C THR A 3 46.57 -32.38 59.49
N MET A 4 46.82 -31.21 60.11
CA MET A 4 45.75 -30.30 60.58
C MET A 4 45.51 -29.07 59.68
N ILE A 5 46.45 -28.73 58.79
CA ILE A 5 46.28 -27.59 57.88
C ILE A 5 45.31 -27.95 56.74
N ASN A 6 45.22 -29.21 56.31
CA ASN A 6 44.47 -29.54 55.10
C ASN A 6 42.93 -29.66 55.28
N LYS A 7 42.40 -29.70 56.52
CA LYS A 7 40.94 -29.78 56.76
C LYS A 7 40.27 -28.43 57.03
N LEU A 8 41.03 -27.41 57.44
CA LEU A 8 40.48 -26.08 57.73
C LEU A 8 40.32 -25.23 56.45
N PHE A 9 41.18 -25.45 55.46
CA PHE A 9 41.11 -24.73 54.18
C PHE A 9 39.95 -25.25 53.31
N THR A 10 39.70 -26.56 53.23
CA THR A 10 38.63 -27.12 52.39
C THR A 10 37.22 -26.69 52.83
N LYS A 11 36.97 -26.49 54.13
CA LYS A 11 35.68 -25.99 54.64
C LYS A 11 35.46 -24.49 54.40
N ARG A 12 36.52 -23.68 54.27
CA ARG A 12 36.40 -22.24 53.97
C ARG A 12 36.21 -21.95 52.48
N TYR A 13 36.75 -22.79 51.59
CA TYR A 13 36.53 -22.64 50.14
C TYR A 13 35.12 -23.02 49.70
N VAL A 14 34.47 -24.00 50.33
CA VAL A 14 33.07 -24.35 50.00
C VAL A 14 32.11 -23.24 50.44
N GLY A 15 32.38 -22.55 51.56
CA GLY A 15 31.55 -21.44 52.03
C GLY A 15 31.68 -20.16 51.18
N ILE A 16 32.86 -19.86 50.64
CA ILE A 16 33.09 -18.66 49.81
C ILE A 16 32.62 -18.89 48.37
N SER A 17 32.79 -20.10 47.82
CA SER A 17 32.29 -20.42 46.48
C SER A 17 30.76 -20.50 46.40
N LEU A 18 30.06 -20.82 47.50
CA LEU A 18 28.59 -20.75 47.53
C LEU A 18 28.05 -19.32 47.63
N ILE A 19 28.79 -18.41 48.27
CA ILE A 19 28.40 -16.99 48.39
C ILE A 19 28.68 -16.23 47.08
N CYS A 20 29.75 -16.57 46.35
CA CYS A 20 30.02 -16.00 45.02
C CYS A 20 29.10 -16.57 43.93
N GLY A 21 28.52 -17.78 44.09
CA GLY A 21 27.54 -18.35 43.17
C GLY A 21 26.11 -17.79 43.32
N LEU A 22 25.80 -17.16 44.46
CA LEU A 22 24.52 -16.49 44.70
C LEU A 22 24.51 -15.02 44.23
N LEU A 23 25.66 -14.46 43.84
CA LEU A 23 25.79 -13.06 43.43
C LEU A 23 25.91 -12.86 41.91
N THR A 24 25.79 -13.92 41.11
CA THR A 24 25.93 -13.83 39.63
C THR A 24 24.62 -14.04 38.86
N PHE A 25 23.47 -14.07 39.54
CA PHE A 25 22.15 -14.01 38.89
C PHE A 25 21.29 -12.82 39.34
N THR A 26 21.87 -11.83 40.03
CA THR A 26 21.32 -10.47 39.94
C THR A 26 21.88 -9.88 38.66
N GLY A 27 21.31 -10.32 37.53
CA GLY A 27 21.53 -9.64 36.26
C GLY A 27 21.26 -8.14 36.43
N CYS A 28 21.82 -7.34 35.53
CA CYS A 28 21.38 -5.96 35.29
C CYS A 28 19.92 -5.90 34.83
N GLU A 29 18.99 -6.44 35.61
CA GLU A 29 17.54 -6.29 35.52
C GLU A 29 17.00 -5.56 36.77
N ALA A 30 17.88 -5.08 37.66
CA ALA A 30 17.50 -4.09 38.66
C ALA A 30 17.08 -2.80 37.92
N ASP A 31 15.76 -2.59 37.89
CA ASP A 31 15.05 -1.41 37.40
C ASP A 31 15.16 -1.09 35.91
N LEU A 32 15.01 -2.10 35.04
CA LEU A 32 14.30 -1.80 33.79
C LEU A 32 12.81 -1.69 34.11
N THR A 33 12.41 -0.52 34.61
CA THR A 33 11.00 -0.12 34.54
C THR A 33 10.67 0.01 33.06
N TYR A 34 10.07 -1.02 32.49
CA TYR A 34 9.42 -0.90 31.20
C TYR A 34 8.32 0.14 31.37
N GLU A 35 8.60 1.37 30.94
CA GLU A 35 7.55 2.35 30.78
C GLU A 35 6.50 1.75 29.85
N GLU A 36 5.24 1.78 30.27
CA GLU A 36 4.17 1.37 29.39
C GLU A 36 4.27 2.17 28.10
N ALA A 37 4.23 1.48 26.96
CA ALA A 37 4.27 2.15 25.67
C ALA A 37 3.16 3.21 25.64
N PRO A 38 3.44 4.44 25.15
CA PRO A 38 2.44 5.49 25.12
C PRO A 38 1.21 5.01 24.34
N GLU A 39 0.01 5.44 24.74
CA GLU A 39 -1.23 4.98 24.12
C GLU A 39 -1.21 5.14 22.59
N SER A 40 -0.61 6.23 22.10
CA SER A 40 -0.44 6.49 20.67
C SER A 40 0.25 5.34 19.92
N ALA A 41 1.13 4.58 20.56
CA ALA A 41 1.81 3.45 19.93
C ALA A 41 0.86 2.29 19.58
N TYR A 42 -0.15 2.03 20.43
CA TYR A 42 -1.07 0.90 20.26
C TYR A 42 -2.50 1.30 19.86
N SER A 43 -2.85 2.60 19.94
CA SER A 43 -4.16 3.12 19.53
C SER A 43 -4.21 3.68 18.12
N GLU A 44 -3.06 4.11 17.57
CA GLU A 44 -3.03 4.69 16.23
C GLU A 44 -3.29 3.61 15.18
N VAL A 45 -4.44 3.71 14.52
CA VAL A 45 -4.81 2.86 13.40
C VAL A 45 -5.41 3.74 12.31
N GLY A 46 -4.89 3.64 11.09
CA GLY A 46 -5.47 4.40 10.00
C GLY A 46 -4.75 4.30 8.67
N VAL A 47 -5.45 4.74 7.64
CA VAL A 47 -4.96 4.90 6.27
C VAL A 47 -4.85 6.38 5.98
N SER A 48 -3.65 6.85 5.60
CA SER A 48 -3.40 8.24 5.19
C SER A 48 -3.64 8.45 3.69
N ASN A 49 -3.44 7.41 2.88
CA ASN A 49 -3.70 7.44 1.45
C ASN A 49 -4.00 6.05 0.89
N PHE A 50 -4.82 5.99 -0.15
CA PHE A 50 -4.93 4.84 -1.03
C PHE A 50 -4.40 5.21 -2.41
N ALA A 51 -3.41 4.47 -2.94
CA ALA A 51 -2.94 4.64 -4.29
C ALA A 51 -3.50 3.55 -5.20
N VAL A 52 -3.86 3.95 -6.42
CA VAL A 52 -4.33 3.06 -7.49
C VAL A 52 -3.31 3.09 -8.60
N ARG A 53 -2.83 1.91 -9.01
CA ARG A 53 -1.82 1.78 -10.07
C ARG A 53 -2.28 0.85 -11.19
N SER A 54 -1.94 1.23 -12.42
CA SER A 54 -2.01 0.37 -13.60
C SER A 54 -0.65 -0.24 -13.87
N ARG A 55 -0.60 -1.49 -14.33
CA ARG A 55 0.64 -2.16 -14.73
C ARG A 55 0.50 -2.68 -16.15
N GLU A 56 1.54 -2.52 -16.96
CA GLU A 56 1.62 -3.06 -18.32
C GLU A 56 2.95 -3.75 -18.58
N LEU A 57 2.88 -4.95 -19.17
CA LEU A 57 4.03 -5.64 -19.74
C LEU A 57 4.07 -5.37 -21.25
N PHE A 58 5.14 -4.73 -21.70
CA PHE A 58 5.39 -4.43 -23.10
C PHE A 58 6.37 -5.45 -23.67
N GLU A 59 5.84 -6.37 -24.46
CA GLU A 59 6.63 -7.42 -25.13
C GLU A 59 6.90 -7.02 -26.58
N ASN A 60 8.16 -6.81 -26.97
CA ASN A 60 8.55 -6.42 -28.32
C ASN A 60 7.82 -5.17 -28.89
N LYS A 61 7.39 -4.26 -28.00
CA LYS A 61 6.70 -3.00 -28.36
C LYS A 61 7.59 -1.76 -28.30
N ILE A 62 8.79 -1.88 -27.74
CA ILE A 62 9.74 -0.78 -27.57
C ILE A 62 10.98 -1.03 -28.42
N TYR A 63 11.37 -0.03 -29.20
CA TYR A 63 12.57 -0.03 -30.02
C TYR A 63 13.68 0.79 -29.37
N ALA A 64 14.86 0.19 -29.23
CA ALA A 64 16.03 0.80 -28.61
C ALA A 64 16.94 1.40 -29.70
N VAL A 65 16.78 2.70 -29.94
CA VAL A 65 17.30 3.43 -31.10
C VAL A 65 18.82 3.29 -31.25
N ASN A 66 19.57 3.51 -30.18
CA ASN A 66 21.04 3.50 -30.20
C ASN A 66 21.64 2.11 -30.45
N TRP A 67 20.87 1.05 -30.24
CA TRP A 67 21.32 -0.33 -30.39
C TRP A 67 20.68 -1.05 -31.58
N ASN A 68 19.78 -0.37 -32.32
CA ASN A 68 19.05 -0.94 -33.45
C ASN A 68 18.41 -2.31 -33.14
N LYS A 69 17.75 -2.42 -31.98
CA LYS A 69 17.11 -3.67 -31.54
C LYS A 69 15.79 -3.44 -30.81
N TRP A 70 14.97 -4.48 -30.76
CA TRP A 70 13.76 -4.51 -29.94
C TRP A 70 14.11 -4.81 -28.48
N VAL A 71 13.30 -4.26 -27.57
CA VAL A 71 13.30 -4.64 -26.16
C VAL A 71 12.35 -5.81 -26.01
N ASP A 72 12.88 -6.95 -25.57
CA ASP A 72 12.10 -8.20 -25.44
C ASP A 72 10.93 -8.01 -24.48
N ASN A 73 11.21 -7.50 -23.27
CA ASN A 73 10.24 -7.30 -22.20
C ASN A 73 10.51 -6.00 -21.44
N TYR A 74 9.48 -5.21 -21.20
CA TYR A 74 9.53 -4.04 -20.34
C TYR A 74 8.27 -3.94 -19.51
N LEU A 75 8.42 -3.96 -18.17
CA LEU A 75 7.32 -3.81 -17.24
C LEU A 75 7.27 -2.38 -16.72
N ASP A 76 6.11 -1.74 -16.83
CA ASP A 76 5.89 -0.39 -16.30
C ASP A 76 4.65 -0.36 -15.40
N THR A 77 4.73 0.41 -14.33
CA THR A 77 3.64 0.59 -13.36
C THR A 77 3.42 2.08 -13.13
N ARG A 78 2.19 2.54 -13.33
CA ARG A 78 1.82 3.96 -13.29
C ARG A 78 0.77 4.23 -12.23
N LEU A 79 0.97 5.29 -11.45
CA LEU A 79 -0.07 5.82 -10.56
C LEU A 79 -1.17 6.46 -11.42
N ILE A 80 -2.41 6.01 -11.24
CA ILE A 80 -3.57 6.43 -12.04
C ILE A 80 -4.68 7.08 -11.21
N GLY A 81 -4.57 7.02 -9.88
CA GLY A 81 -5.47 7.70 -8.96
C GLY A 81 -5.02 7.54 -7.52
N SER A 82 -5.52 8.40 -6.64
CA SER A 82 -5.33 8.25 -5.20
C SER A 82 -6.39 9.04 -4.42
N THR A 83 -6.48 8.81 -3.11
CA THR A 83 -7.34 9.61 -2.22
C THR A 83 -6.90 11.08 -2.08
N GLN A 84 -5.76 11.48 -2.66
CA GLN A 84 -5.34 12.89 -2.71
C GLN A 84 -6.07 13.68 -3.82
N THR A 85 -6.70 12.99 -4.78
CA THR A 85 -7.40 13.61 -5.90
C THR A 85 -8.89 13.36 -5.77
N GLY A 86 -9.69 14.42 -5.73
CA GLY A 86 -11.15 14.34 -5.54
C GLY A 86 -11.98 15.01 -6.64
N LYS A 87 -11.37 15.52 -7.70
CA LYS A 87 -12.08 16.28 -8.75
C LYS A 87 -11.67 15.83 -10.15
N TRP A 88 -12.63 15.81 -11.05
CA TRP A 88 -12.43 15.63 -12.49
C TRP A 88 -13.38 16.54 -13.26
N LYS A 89 -12.91 17.14 -14.35
CA LYS A 89 -13.73 17.98 -15.23
C LYS A 89 -13.99 17.23 -16.54
N ASN A 90 -15.25 17.19 -16.96
CA ASN A 90 -15.63 16.57 -18.22
C ASN A 90 -15.25 17.46 -19.41
N GLU A 91 -14.06 17.23 -19.95
CA GLU A 91 -13.56 17.92 -21.16
C GLU A 91 -13.69 17.05 -22.42
N THR A 92 -14.57 16.06 -22.40
CA THR A 92 -14.77 15.15 -23.54
C THR A 92 -15.48 15.82 -24.70
N GLY A 93 -16.35 16.81 -24.42
CA GLY A 93 -17.21 17.48 -25.39
C GLY A 93 -18.62 16.88 -25.50
N ALA A 94 -18.92 15.85 -24.70
CA ALA A 94 -20.25 15.23 -24.60
C ALA A 94 -20.58 14.88 -23.13
N ASP A 95 -21.84 14.58 -22.85
CA ASP A 95 -22.25 14.09 -21.54
C ASP A 95 -21.67 12.68 -21.29
N VAL A 96 -21.19 12.45 -20.08
CA VAL A 96 -20.48 11.21 -19.70
C VAL A 96 -21.16 10.57 -18.51
N THR A 97 -21.38 9.26 -18.57
CA THR A 97 -21.76 8.47 -17.40
C THR A 97 -20.51 7.80 -16.81
N LEU A 98 -20.20 8.10 -15.56
CA LEU A 98 -19.09 7.52 -14.81
C LEU A 98 -19.40 6.07 -14.39
N SER A 99 -18.39 5.31 -13.96
CA SER A 99 -18.59 3.90 -13.59
C SER A 99 -19.50 3.68 -12.37
N ASN A 100 -19.73 4.71 -11.56
CA ASN A 100 -20.70 4.67 -10.46
C ASN A 100 -22.13 5.07 -10.90
N GLY A 101 -22.35 5.29 -12.20
CA GLY A 101 -23.64 5.69 -12.76
C GLY A 101 -23.92 7.20 -12.73
N ALA A 102 -23.02 8.02 -12.20
CA ALA A 102 -23.21 9.47 -12.20
C ALA A 102 -23.09 10.05 -13.61
N LEU A 103 -24.09 10.82 -14.04
CA LEU A 103 -24.05 11.59 -15.28
C LEU A 103 -23.38 12.94 -15.03
N VAL A 104 -22.36 13.28 -15.82
CA VAL A 104 -21.63 14.54 -15.76
C VAL A 104 -21.71 15.21 -17.13
N LYS A 105 -22.29 16.41 -17.21
CA LYS A 105 -22.47 17.06 -18.52
C LYS A 105 -21.15 17.59 -19.07
N ALA A 106 -21.10 17.82 -20.37
CA ALA A 106 -19.95 18.44 -21.00
C ALA A 106 -19.57 19.77 -20.32
N GLY A 107 -18.30 19.91 -19.92
CA GLY A 107 -17.76 21.10 -19.25
C GLY A 107 -17.94 21.14 -17.72
N GLU A 108 -18.78 20.26 -17.14
CA GLU A 108 -19.01 20.21 -15.70
C GLU A 108 -17.85 19.55 -14.93
N THR A 109 -17.71 19.91 -13.66
CA THR A 109 -16.76 19.27 -12.74
C THR A 109 -17.51 18.32 -11.82
N PHE A 110 -17.04 17.08 -11.78
CA PHE A 110 -17.44 16.09 -10.79
C PHE A 110 -16.46 16.10 -9.61
N GLU A 111 -16.99 16.17 -8.41
CA GLU A 111 -16.21 16.22 -7.17
C GLU A 111 -16.71 15.18 -6.18
N ILE A 112 -15.76 14.52 -5.51
CA ILE A 112 -16.01 13.57 -4.44
C ILE A 112 -15.29 14.04 -3.18
N LYS A 113 -15.80 13.62 -2.02
CA LYS A 113 -15.03 13.63 -0.78
C LYS A 113 -14.25 12.31 -0.70
N PRO A 114 -12.90 12.31 -0.81
CA PRO A 114 -12.15 11.06 -0.95
C PRO A 114 -12.18 10.16 0.28
N MET A 115 -12.39 10.74 1.46
CA MET A 115 -12.47 10.00 2.72
C MET A 115 -13.73 10.41 3.50
N THR A 116 -14.61 9.46 3.75
CA THR A 116 -15.83 9.63 4.53
C THR A 116 -15.94 8.56 5.60
N VAL A 117 -16.88 8.75 6.53
CA VAL A 117 -17.24 7.76 7.54
C VAL A 117 -18.74 7.53 7.45
N GLU A 118 -19.12 6.28 7.36
CA GLU A 118 -20.52 5.81 7.31
C GLU A 118 -20.79 4.96 8.56
N ASP A 119 -22.04 4.94 9.01
CA ASP A 119 -22.45 4.07 10.13
C ASP A 119 -22.63 2.63 9.65
N LEU A 120 -22.01 1.69 10.36
CA LEU A 120 -22.11 0.26 10.06
C LEU A 120 -21.99 -0.54 11.37
N ALA A 121 -23.11 -1.09 11.85
CA ALA A 121 -23.23 -1.65 13.19
C ALA A 121 -22.27 -2.82 13.50
N ASP A 122 -21.91 -3.61 12.50
CA ASP A 122 -20.99 -4.75 12.61
C ASP A 122 -19.51 -4.36 12.39
N ALA A 123 -19.23 -3.10 12.07
CA ALA A 123 -17.88 -2.59 11.97
C ALA A 123 -17.30 -2.24 13.35
N PRO A 124 -15.96 -2.23 13.51
CA PRO A 124 -15.32 -1.65 14.69
C PRO A 124 -15.84 -0.23 14.97
N GLU A 125 -16.14 0.05 16.23
CA GLU A 125 -16.72 1.33 16.69
C GLU A 125 -18.07 1.68 16.03
N GLY A 126 -18.70 0.73 15.32
CA GLY A 126 -19.91 0.98 14.53
C GLY A 126 -19.65 1.84 13.28
N LYS A 127 -18.40 1.97 12.82
CA LYS A 127 -18.00 2.89 11.74
C LYS A 127 -17.31 2.20 10.57
N LEU A 128 -17.72 2.55 9.36
CA LEU A 128 -17.06 2.21 8.11
C LEU A 128 -16.31 3.43 7.56
N HIS A 129 -15.00 3.31 7.39
CA HIS A 129 -14.19 4.36 6.74
C HIS A 129 -14.16 4.13 5.23
N VAL A 130 -14.78 5.02 4.45
CA VAL A 130 -14.88 4.86 3.00
C VAL A 130 -13.81 5.69 2.31
N LEU A 131 -13.01 5.04 1.47
CA LEU A 131 -12.02 5.64 0.58
C LEU A 131 -12.60 5.63 -0.84
N THR A 132 -12.94 6.79 -1.38
CA THR A 132 -13.42 6.93 -2.76
C THR A 132 -12.34 7.57 -3.62
N ILE A 133 -12.04 6.95 -4.76
CA ILE A 133 -10.94 7.37 -5.65
C ILE A 133 -11.47 7.58 -7.06
N LEU A 134 -11.19 8.75 -7.64
CA LEU A 134 -11.37 8.99 -9.07
C LEU A 134 -10.15 8.47 -9.85
N VAL A 135 -10.38 7.64 -10.85
CA VAL A 135 -9.34 7.01 -11.66
C VAL A 135 -9.60 7.25 -13.14
N ASN A 136 -8.56 7.68 -13.85
CA ASN A 136 -8.61 7.76 -15.30
C ASN A 136 -8.65 6.33 -15.88
N ASP A 137 -9.60 6.05 -16.78
CA ASP A 137 -9.68 4.74 -17.43
C ASP A 137 -8.59 4.50 -18.50
N HIS A 138 -7.70 5.47 -18.72
CA HIS A 138 -6.48 5.34 -19.48
C HIS A 138 -5.24 5.66 -18.63
N ALA A 139 -4.16 4.92 -18.86
CA ALA A 139 -2.86 5.14 -18.24
C ALA A 139 -1.85 5.61 -19.30
N THR A 140 -1.06 6.63 -18.97
CA THR A 140 0.09 7.06 -19.78
C THR A 140 1.35 6.37 -19.28
N TYR A 141 1.92 5.51 -20.11
CA TYR A 141 3.21 4.86 -19.87
C TYR A 141 4.32 5.64 -20.56
N SER A 142 5.54 5.51 -20.07
CA SER A 142 6.70 6.24 -20.60
C SER A 142 7.94 5.36 -20.60
N THR A 143 8.72 5.43 -21.66
CA THR A 143 10.06 4.85 -21.70
C THR A 143 11.04 5.70 -20.87
N PRO A 144 12.24 5.17 -20.54
CA PRO A 144 13.20 5.90 -19.70
C PRO A 144 13.74 7.19 -20.31
N ASN A 145 13.81 7.30 -21.64
CA ASN A 145 14.32 8.45 -22.40
C ASN A 145 14.12 8.24 -23.92
N LYS A 146 14.51 9.25 -24.71
CA LYS A 146 14.51 9.30 -26.18
C LYS A 146 15.23 8.15 -26.90
N GLY A 147 16.10 7.41 -26.22
CA GLY A 147 16.76 6.23 -26.77
C GLY A 147 15.85 5.00 -26.87
N TYR A 148 14.67 5.03 -26.26
CA TYR A 148 13.69 3.95 -26.26
C TYR A 148 12.33 4.49 -26.67
N LEU A 149 11.73 3.93 -27.72
CA LEU A 149 10.48 4.43 -28.25
C LEU A 149 9.48 3.28 -28.39
N PHE A 150 8.26 3.49 -27.91
CA PHE A 150 7.11 2.67 -28.28
C PHE A 150 6.89 2.79 -29.80
N ASP A 151 6.70 1.67 -30.48
CA ASP A 151 6.44 1.63 -31.92
C ASP A 151 4.97 1.31 -32.18
N GLY A 152 4.24 2.24 -32.77
CA GLY A 152 2.79 2.12 -32.99
C GLY A 152 2.39 0.92 -33.85
N SER A 153 3.29 0.43 -34.72
CA SER A 153 3.03 -0.78 -35.53
C SER A 153 2.93 -2.06 -34.71
N LYS A 154 3.37 -2.03 -33.45
CA LYS A 154 3.32 -3.16 -32.50
C LYS A 154 2.10 -3.13 -31.59
N PHE A 155 1.26 -2.10 -31.72
CA PHE A 155 0.02 -1.97 -30.96
C PHE A 155 -1.19 -2.25 -31.84
N SER A 156 -2.26 -2.71 -31.20
CA SER A 156 -3.55 -2.97 -31.82
C SER A 156 -4.66 -2.57 -30.85
N GLY A 157 -5.84 -2.25 -31.36
CA GLY A 157 -6.97 -1.82 -30.53
C GLY A 157 -6.84 -0.36 -30.11
N ASP A 158 -7.34 -0.06 -28.92
CA ASP A 158 -7.34 1.31 -28.38
C ASP A 158 -5.98 1.66 -27.78
N PHE A 159 -5.28 2.58 -28.41
CA PHE A 159 -4.04 3.18 -27.92
C PHE A 159 -3.81 4.55 -28.56
N THR A 160 -3.02 5.40 -27.91
CA THR A 160 -2.57 6.67 -28.48
C THR A 160 -1.09 6.89 -28.18
N LEU A 161 -0.28 7.13 -29.21
CA LEU A 161 1.09 7.64 -29.02
C LEU A 161 1.02 9.14 -28.73
N VAL A 162 1.78 9.61 -27.74
CA VAL A 162 1.84 11.04 -27.39
C VAL A 162 2.97 11.70 -28.16
N ASP A 163 2.70 12.76 -28.92
CA ASP A 163 3.70 13.46 -29.73
C ASP A 163 4.57 12.53 -30.62
N PRO A 164 3.96 11.64 -31.44
CA PRO A 164 4.72 10.67 -32.19
C PRO A 164 5.55 11.30 -33.31
N LYS A 165 6.71 10.70 -33.57
CA LYS A 165 7.54 10.93 -34.75
C LYS A 165 7.83 9.60 -35.42
N ASP A 166 7.59 9.50 -36.73
CA ASP A 166 7.79 8.27 -37.52
C ASP A 166 7.08 7.05 -36.90
N ASN A 167 5.84 7.25 -36.45
CA ASN A 167 5.01 6.25 -35.75
C ASN A 167 5.63 5.71 -34.44
N ARG A 168 6.51 6.49 -33.81
CA ARG A 168 7.19 6.13 -32.57
C ARG A 168 7.09 7.25 -31.54
N SER A 169 7.04 6.90 -30.26
CA SER A 169 7.00 7.87 -29.17
C SER A 169 7.64 7.35 -27.89
N GLU A 170 8.15 8.25 -27.04
CA GLU A 170 8.56 7.95 -25.67
C GLU A 170 7.36 7.59 -24.76
N LYS A 171 6.13 7.90 -25.18
CA LYS A 171 4.93 7.71 -24.37
C LYS A 171 3.79 7.09 -25.17
N VAL A 172 3.06 6.20 -24.51
CA VAL A 172 1.84 5.58 -25.03
C VAL A 172 0.75 5.64 -23.97
N LYS A 173 -0.46 5.99 -24.39
CA LYS A 173 -1.68 5.88 -23.60
C LYS A 173 -2.37 4.57 -23.96
N LEU A 174 -2.79 3.82 -22.94
CA LEU A 174 -3.53 2.57 -23.09
C LEU A 174 -4.71 2.55 -22.12
N PRO A 175 -5.81 1.86 -22.48
CA PRO A 175 -6.88 1.56 -21.53
C PRO A 175 -6.36 0.83 -20.31
N VAL A 176 -6.89 1.19 -19.14
CA VAL A 176 -6.65 0.49 -17.88
C VAL A 176 -7.44 -0.82 -17.89
N ARG A 177 -6.75 -1.93 -17.65
CA ARG A 177 -7.40 -3.21 -17.36
C ARG A 177 -8.02 -3.16 -15.96
N LYS A 178 -9.30 -2.80 -15.88
CA LYS A 178 -10.03 -2.55 -14.62
C LYS A 178 -10.03 -3.74 -13.66
N ASN A 179 -9.93 -4.95 -14.21
CA ASN A 179 -9.84 -6.22 -13.47
C ASN A 179 -8.41 -6.57 -13.00
N GLU A 180 -7.40 -5.76 -13.34
CA GLU A 180 -5.98 -5.99 -13.03
C GLU A 180 -5.31 -4.74 -12.44
N ILE A 181 -6.02 -4.02 -11.58
CA ILE A 181 -5.54 -2.83 -10.92
C ILE A 181 -4.81 -3.20 -9.63
N ILE A 182 -3.76 -2.44 -9.30
CA ILE A 182 -3.02 -2.59 -8.05
C ILE A 182 -3.49 -1.50 -7.07
N GLY A 183 -4.06 -1.92 -5.95
CA GLY A 183 -4.40 -1.05 -4.82
C GLY A 183 -3.33 -1.09 -3.73
N GLU A 184 -2.98 0.07 -3.16
CA GLU A 184 -1.96 0.19 -2.10
C GLU A 184 -2.45 1.08 -0.95
N PHE A 185 -2.38 0.56 0.28
CA PHE A 185 -2.62 1.33 1.50
C PHE A 185 -1.33 2.01 1.93
N TYR A 186 -1.39 3.31 2.17
CA TYR A 186 -0.40 4.05 2.93
C TYR A 186 -0.96 4.20 4.32
N LEU A 187 -0.43 3.41 5.25
CA LEU A 187 -0.87 3.40 6.64
C LEU A 187 -0.28 4.62 7.36
N VAL A 188 -1.03 5.16 8.33
CA VAL A 188 -0.52 6.22 9.21
C VAL A 188 0.69 5.70 10.00
N SER A 189 0.59 4.45 10.48
CA SER A 189 1.61 3.77 11.26
C SER A 189 1.97 2.42 10.61
N PRO A 190 2.78 2.38 9.54
CA PRO A 190 2.99 1.19 8.70
C PRO A 190 3.74 0.05 9.40
N PHE A 191 4.53 0.35 10.43
CA PHE A 191 5.25 -0.68 11.20
C PHE A 191 4.42 -1.29 12.32
N ASN A 192 3.36 -0.58 12.75
CA ASN A 192 2.53 -0.97 13.87
C ASN A 192 1.18 -1.53 13.42
N CYS A 193 0.86 -1.46 12.13
CA CYS A 193 -0.43 -1.87 11.60
C CYS A 193 -0.29 -2.98 10.56
N VAL A 194 -1.25 -3.89 10.55
CA VAL A 194 -1.45 -4.90 9.49
C VAL A 194 -2.79 -4.69 8.83
N VAL A 195 -2.91 -5.16 7.59
CA VAL A 195 -4.15 -5.12 6.82
C VAL A 195 -4.62 -6.53 6.53
N GLU A 196 -5.86 -6.82 6.92
CA GLU A 196 -6.55 -8.05 6.60
C GLU A 196 -7.64 -7.80 5.55
N ARG A 197 -7.77 -8.75 4.63
CA ARG A 197 -8.79 -8.70 3.58
C ARG A 197 -10.12 -9.21 4.14
N VAL A 198 -11.21 -8.57 3.75
CA VAL A 198 -12.57 -9.02 4.10
C VAL A 198 -13.23 -9.58 2.84
N GLY A 199 -13.76 -10.80 2.93
CA GLY A 199 -14.39 -11.46 1.78
C GLY A 199 -13.41 -11.78 0.66
N ASP A 200 -13.79 -11.43 -0.57
CA ASP A 200 -13.05 -11.66 -1.81
C ASP A 200 -12.13 -10.50 -2.22
N ALA A 201 -11.92 -9.54 -1.31
CA ALA A 201 -11.09 -8.36 -1.59
C ALA A 201 -9.72 -8.73 -2.20
N PRO A 202 -9.27 -8.02 -3.27
CA PRO A 202 -7.97 -8.23 -3.87
C PRO A 202 -6.82 -8.10 -2.88
N LYS A 203 -5.69 -8.75 -3.18
CA LYS A 203 -4.48 -8.56 -2.38
C LYS A 203 -3.83 -7.22 -2.71
N LEU A 204 -3.67 -6.36 -1.69
CA LEU A 204 -2.95 -5.09 -1.85
C LEU A 204 -1.54 -5.31 -2.39
N GLY A 205 -1.07 -4.39 -3.24
CA GLY A 205 0.21 -4.48 -3.94
C GLY A 205 0.25 -5.51 -5.08
N GLN A 206 -0.87 -6.16 -5.39
CA GLN A 206 -0.99 -7.11 -6.50
C GLN A 206 -2.15 -6.72 -7.42
N PRO A 207 -2.11 -7.12 -8.71
CA PRO A 207 -3.23 -6.91 -9.61
C PRO A 207 -4.49 -7.61 -9.10
N GLY A 208 -5.63 -6.94 -9.16
CA GLY A 208 -6.94 -7.51 -8.93
C GLY A 208 -8.07 -6.60 -9.37
N ASP A 209 -9.29 -7.09 -9.22
CA ASP A 209 -10.48 -6.39 -9.70
C ASP A 209 -11.00 -5.42 -8.65
N TYR A 210 -10.99 -4.13 -8.97
CA TYR A 210 -11.55 -3.05 -8.14
C TYR A 210 -12.74 -2.36 -8.83
N SER A 211 -13.41 -3.04 -9.77
CA SER A 211 -14.65 -2.55 -10.39
C SER A 211 -15.83 -2.52 -9.42
N VAL A 212 -15.74 -3.25 -8.31
CA VAL A 212 -16.70 -3.25 -7.20
C VAL A 212 -16.04 -2.80 -5.88
N PRO A 213 -16.82 -2.33 -4.90
CA PRO A 213 -16.29 -1.96 -3.60
C PRO A 213 -15.65 -3.14 -2.84
N HIS A 214 -14.53 -2.89 -2.17
CA HIS A 214 -13.80 -3.91 -1.41
C HIS A 214 -13.46 -3.47 -0.01
N ARG A 215 -13.52 -4.39 0.96
CA ARG A 215 -13.29 -4.09 2.37
C ARG A 215 -12.00 -4.66 2.92
N TYR A 216 -11.37 -3.89 3.79
CA TYR A 216 -10.10 -4.24 4.46
C TYR A 216 -10.17 -3.82 5.92
N LEU A 217 -9.75 -4.72 6.82
CA LEU A 217 -9.64 -4.44 8.24
C LEU A 217 -8.20 -4.09 8.58
N VAL A 218 -7.96 -2.85 8.98
CA VAL A 218 -6.64 -2.40 9.46
C VAL A 218 -6.60 -2.58 10.96
N LYS A 219 -5.54 -3.19 11.49
CA LYS A 219 -5.38 -3.49 12.91
C LYS A 219 -4.02 -3.00 13.40
N ASN A 220 -3.99 -2.33 14.55
CA ASN A 220 -2.73 -2.08 15.25
C ASN A 220 -2.29 -3.38 15.96
N ILE A 221 -1.03 -3.77 15.78
CA ILE A 221 -0.44 -5.02 16.28
C ILE A 221 0.60 -4.80 17.39
N CYS A 222 0.77 -3.56 17.85
CA CYS A 222 1.65 -3.27 18.97
C CYS A 222 1.21 -4.02 20.23
N PHE A 223 2.19 -4.25 21.11
CA PHE A 223 1.90 -4.65 22.47
C PHE A 223 0.97 -3.61 23.11
N ARG A 224 -0.03 -4.10 23.84
CA ARG A 224 -1.07 -3.29 24.47
C ARG A 224 -1.23 -3.69 25.94
N PRO A 225 -1.59 -2.76 26.84
CA PRO A 225 -1.87 -3.07 28.23
C PRO A 225 -2.98 -4.12 28.39
N ALA A 226 -2.96 -4.84 29.51
CA ALA A 226 -3.96 -5.85 29.81
C ALA A 226 -5.37 -5.24 29.87
N GLY A 227 -6.34 -5.91 29.23
CA GLY A 227 -7.73 -5.45 29.16
C GLY A 227 -8.04 -4.41 28.08
N VAL A 228 -7.03 -3.88 27.37
CA VAL A 228 -7.23 -3.00 26.21
C VAL A 228 -7.53 -3.84 24.97
N GLU A 229 -8.65 -3.55 24.32
CA GLU A 229 -9.00 -4.18 23.05
C GLU A 229 -8.05 -3.74 21.92
N GLN A 230 -7.91 -4.58 20.89
CA GLN A 230 -7.10 -4.22 19.73
C GLN A 230 -7.79 -3.12 18.92
N TYR A 231 -7.11 -1.98 18.74
CA TYR A 231 -7.59 -0.92 17.85
C TYR A 231 -7.57 -1.39 16.41
N LYS A 232 -8.72 -1.24 15.75
CA LYS A 232 -8.96 -1.69 14.39
C LYS A 232 -9.97 -0.79 13.71
N ARG A 233 -9.81 -0.59 12.39
CA ARG A 233 -10.74 0.19 11.56
C ARG A 233 -11.08 -0.59 10.30
N LEU A 234 -12.37 -0.64 9.99
CA LEU A 234 -12.84 -1.22 8.74
C LEU A 234 -12.85 -0.14 7.66
N TYR A 235 -12.19 -0.43 6.54
CA TYR A 235 -12.13 0.43 5.37
C TYR A 235 -12.88 -0.21 4.21
N GLU A 236 -13.60 0.61 3.42
CA GLU A 236 -14.13 0.23 2.12
C GLU A 236 -13.50 1.10 1.04
N VAL A 237 -12.96 0.46 -0.01
CA VAL A 237 -12.37 1.13 -1.18
C VAL A 237 -13.40 1.13 -2.30
N ARG A 238 -13.73 2.31 -2.83
CA ARG A 238 -14.61 2.53 -3.98
C ARG A 238 -13.83 3.24 -5.07
N ILE A 239 -13.73 2.63 -6.26
CA ILE A 239 -13.08 3.26 -7.42
C ILE A 239 -14.13 3.71 -8.43
N ILE A 240 -14.02 4.95 -8.87
CA ILE A 240 -14.87 5.54 -9.90
C ILE A 240 -13.98 5.86 -11.10
N PHE A 241 -14.25 5.19 -12.22
CA PHE A 241 -13.57 5.43 -13.48
C PHE A 241 -14.26 6.55 -14.25
N TYR A 242 -13.44 7.48 -14.75
CA TYR A 242 -13.83 8.50 -15.72
C TYR A 242 -13.05 8.32 -17.02
N PRO A 243 -13.61 8.73 -18.17
CA PRO A 243 -12.95 8.59 -19.46
C PRO A 243 -11.71 9.47 -19.57
N GLY A 244 -10.59 8.85 -19.91
CA GLY A 244 -9.35 9.48 -20.33
C GLY A 244 -9.35 9.78 -21.81
N LYS A 245 -8.70 10.90 -22.17
CA LYS A 245 -8.15 11.13 -23.51
C LYS A 245 -6.66 10.84 -23.50
#